data_AF-A0A7Y2MW19-F1
#
_entry.id   AF-A0A7Y2MW19-F1
#
_cell.length_a   1.000
_cell.length_b   1.000
_cell.length_c   1.000
_cell.angle_alpha   90.00
_cell.angle_beta   90.00
_cell.angle_gamma   90.00
#
_symmetry.space_group_name_H-M   'P 1'
#
loop_
_entity.id
_entity.type
_entity.pdbx_description
1 polymer ?
#
loop_
_entity_poly.entity_id
_entity_poly.type
_entity_poly.pdbx_seq_one_letter_code
_entity_poly.pdbx_strand_id
1 'polypeptide(L)' 'LSTLERLALPGIGPRRREHVADHFPSLWTLRNASVEQLAELPSFHRGLADTLHDGLKRRTGGF' A
#
# COMPACT_ATOMS: atom_id res chain seq x y z
N LEU A 1 -16.22 -1.69 -4.93
CA LEU A 1 -15.40 -1.81 -3.71
C LEU A 1 -14.01 -2.28 -4.13
N SER A 2 -13.05 -1.37 -4.21
CA SER A 2 -11.69 -1.73 -4.61
C SER A 2 -10.99 -2.48 -3.48
N THR A 3 -10.11 -3.43 -3.80
CA THR A 3 -9.41 -4.27 -2.80
C THR A 3 -8.66 -3.46 -1.74
N LEU A 4 -8.29 -2.21 -2.07
CA LEU A 4 -7.65 -1.25 -1.17
C LEU A 4 -8.59 -0.68 -0.10
N GLU A 5 -9.90 -0.60 -0.35
CA GLU A 5 -10.87 -0.17 0.67
C GLU A 5 -10.96 -1.17 1.84
N ARG A 6 -10.68 -2.45 1.58
CA ARG A 6 -10.63 -3.51 2.60
C ARG A 6 -9.30 -3.54 3.36
N LEU A 7 -8.28 -2.85 2.85
CA LEU A 7 -7.03 -2.61 3.56
C LEU A 7 -7.23 -1.36 4.42
N ALA A 8 -7.84 -1.55 5.59
CA ALA A 8 -7.89 -0.54 6.65
C ALA A 8 -6.46 -0.23 7.14
N LEU A 9 -5.72 0.52 6.35
CA LEU A 9 -4.33 0.90 6.60
C LEU A 9 -4.33 2.25 7.33
N PRO A 10 -3.80 2.31 8.55
CA PRO A 10 -3.73 3.56 9.31
C PRO A 10 -2.91 4.59 8.53
N GLY A 11 -3.44 5.81 8.41
CA GLY A 11 -2.77 6.91 7.69
C GLY A 11 -2.92 6.92 6.17
N ILE A 12 -3.63 5.95 5.56
CA ILE A 12 -3.90 5.93 4.11
C ILE A 12 -5.35 6.38 3.85
N GLY A 13 -5.52 7.68 3.62
CA GLY A 13 -6.79 8.29 3.19
C GLY A 13 -7.15 7.99 1.73
N PRO A 14 -8.38 8.30 1.29
CA PRO A 14 -8.91 7.93 -0.03
C PRO A 14 -8.00 8.33 -1.20
N ARG A 15 -7.50 9.57 -1.22
CA ARG A 15 -6.58 10.05 -2.27
C ARG A 15 -5.28 9.24 -2.38
N ARG A 16 -4.73 8.79 -1.26
CA ARG A 16 -3.54 7.92 -1.27
C ARG A 16 -3.87 6.52 -1.77
N ARG A 17 -5.10 6.02 -1.53
CA ARG A 17 -5.56 4.73 -2.08
C ARG A 17 -5.70 4.79 -3.59
N GLU A 18 -6.20 5.90 -4.12
CA GLU A 18 -6.27 6.13 -5.58
C GLU A 18 -4.88 6.05 -6.20
N HIS A 19 -3.90 6.80 -5.68
CA HIS A 19 -2.53 6.73 -6.19
C HIS A 19 -1.91 5.33 -6.11
N VAL A 20 -2.20 4.59 -5.03
CA VAL A 20 -1.77 3.19 -4.90
C VAL A 20 -2.47 2.32 -5.94
N ALA A 21 -3.77 2.50 -6.19
CA ALA A 21 -4.52 1.74 -7.20
C ALA A 21 -4.00 1.98 -8.61
N ASP A 22 -3.66 3.24 -8.91
CA ASP A 22 -3.17 3.65 -10.23
C ASP A 22 -1.78 3.06 -10.54
N HIS A 23 -0.90 2.99 -9.54
CA HIS A 23 0.44 2.42 -9.70
C HIS A 23 0.49 0.89 -9.50
N PHE A 24 -0.35 0.35 -8.62
CA PHE A 24 -0.38 -1.07 -8.28
C PHE A 24 -1.73 -1.67 -8.67
N PRO A 25 -1.86 -2.22 -9.89
CA PRO A 25 -3.14 -2.65 -10.45
C PRO A 25 -3.74 -3.87 -9.74
N SER A 26 -2.97 -4.55 -8.89
CA SER A 26 -3.45 -5.70 -8.13
C SER A 26 -2.88 -5.71 -6.70
N LEU A 27 -3.64 -6.32 -5.79
CA LEU A 27 -3.20 -6.56 -4.42
C LEU A 27 -1.94 -7.44 -4.37
N TRP A 28 -1.79 -8.37 -5.32
CA TRP A 28 -0.60 -9.19 -5.42
C TRP A 28 0.64 -8.34 -5.72
N THR A 29 0.55 -7.42 -6.69
CA THR A 29 1.66 -6.50 -7.03
C THR A 29 1.98 -5.61 -5.84
N LEU A 30 0.96 -5.08 -5.17
CA LEU A 30 1.15 -4.25 -3.99
C LEU A 30 1.83 -4.99 -2.83
N ARG A 31 1.49 -6.26 -2.57
CA ARG A 31 2.12 -7.08 -1.51
C ARG A 31 3.59 -7.42 -1.78
N ASN A 32 3.99 -7.39 -3.04
CA ASN A 32 5.36 -7.64 -3.49
C ASN A 32 6.16 -6.35 -3.71
N ALA A 33 5.53 -5.18 -3.63
CA ALA A 33 6.22 -3.90 -3.76
C ALA A 33 7.26 -3.71 -2.64
N SER A 34 8.42 -3.15 -2.98
CA SER A 34 9.42 -2.72 -1.99
C SER A 34 9.05 -1.38 -1.36
N VAL A 35 9.69 -1.04 -0.23
CA VAL A 35 9.50 0.27 0.41
C VAL A 35 9.89 1.42 -0.53
N GLU A 36 10.92 1.24 -1.34
CA GLU A 36 11.40 2.21 -2.33
C GLU A 36 10.33 2.46 -3.39
N GLN A 37 9.75 1.41 -3.96
CA GLN A 37 8.66 1.54 -4.95
C GLN A 37 7.42 2.21 -4.36
N LEU A 38 7.10 1.95 -3.09
CA LEU A 38 6.00 2.62 -2.40
C LEU A 38 6.31 4.10 -2.10
N ALA A 39 7.57 4.46 -1.92
CA ALA A 39 8.00 5.84 -1.70
C ALA A 39 8.03 6.67 -2.98
N GLU A 40 8.05 6.05 -4.15
CA GLU A 40 7.89 6.72 -5.46
C GLU A 40 6.46 7.23 -5.69
N LEU A 41 5.48 6.73 -4.91
CA LEU A 41 4.09 7.14 -5.05
C LEU A 41 3.91 8.63 -4.71
N PRO A 42 3.09 9.36 -5.49
CA PRO A 42 2.73 10.72 -5.15
C PRO A 42 2.10 10.80 -3.74
N SER A 43 2.58 11.73 -2.91
CA SER A 43 2.12 11.91 -1.52
C SER A 43 2.55 10.81 -0.52
N PHE A 44 3.52 9.96 -0.88
CA PHE A 44 4.16 9.02 0.03
C PHE A 44 5.57 9.50 0.36
N HIS A 45 5.84 9.75 1.64
CA HIS A 45 7.20 9.87 2.13
C HIS A 45 7.67 8.51 2.66
N ARG A 46 8.99 8.34 2.82
CA ARG A 46 9.59 7.05 3.21
C ARG A 46 8.96 6.40 4.44
N GLY A 47 8.68 7.17 5.51
CA GLY A 47 8.02 6.62 6.70
C GLY A 47 6.59 6.07 6.44
N LEU A 48 5.85 6.65 5.50
CA LEU A 48 4.52 6.15 5.14
C LEU A 48 4.62 4.89 4.27
N ALA A 49 5.59 4.87 3.35
CA ALA A 49 5.91 3.69 2.55
C ALA A 49 6.32 2.50 3.43
N ASP A 50 7.13 2.75 4.46
CA ASP A 50 7.53 1.75 5.46
C ASP A 50 6.33 1.21 6.24
N THR A 51 5.49 2.10 6.78
CA THR A 51 4.25 1.76 7.49
C THR A 51 3.31 0.90 6.62
N LEU A 52 3.17 1.26 5.34
CA LEU A 52 2.36 0.51 4.39
C LEU A 52 2.94 -0.88 4.12
N HIS A 53 4.23 -0.96 3.82
CA HIS A 53 4.93 -2.22 3.56
C HIS A 53 4.80 -3.18 4.75
N ASP A 54 5.07 -2.70 5.96
CA ASP A 54 4.95 -3.46 7.19
C ASP A 54 3.50 -3.94 7.45
N GLY A 55 2.51 -3.06 7.22
CA GLY A 55 1.09 -3.42 7.26
C GLY A 55 0.70 -4.53 6.27
N LEU A 56 1.27 -4.51 5.06
CA LEU A 56 1.07 -5.53 4.03
C LEU A 56 1.75 -6.85 4.41
N LYS A 57 2.95 -6.82 4.99
CA LYS A 57 3.68 -8.03 5.42
C LYS A 57 3.01 -8.71 6.61
N ARG A 58 2.56 -7.96 7.62
CA ARG A 58 1.82 -8.50 8.78
C ARG A 58 0.55 -9.26 8.37
N ARG A 59 -0.17 -8.79 7.36
CA ARG A 59 -1.38 -9.45 6.83
C ARG A 59 -1.07 -10.63 5.89
N THR A 60 0.18 -10.79 5.47
CA THR A 60 0.63 -11.86 4.58
C THR A 60 1.05 -13.13 5.32
N GLY A 61 1.26 -13.06 6.63
CA GLY A 61 1.64 -14.20 7.48
C GLY A 61 0.53 -15.23 7.76
N GLY A 62 -0.49 -15.33 6.92
CA GLY A 62 -1.55 -16.33 7.03
C GLY A 62 -1.72 -17.05 5.70
N PHE A 63 -1.07 -18.21 5.59
CA PHE A 63 -1.50 -19.29 4.69
C PHE A 63 -2.08 -20.39 5.56
#